data_AF-A0A935T0F1-F1
#
_entry.id   AF-A0A935T0F1-F1
#
_cell.length_a   1.000
_cell.length_b   1.000
_cell.length_c   1.000
_cell.angle_alpha   90.00
_cell.angle_beta   90.00
_cell.angle_gamma   90.00
#
_symmetry.space_group_name_H-M   'P 1'
#
loop_
_entity.id
_entity.type
_entity.pdbx_description
1 polymer ?
#
loop_
_entity_poly.entity_id
_entity_poly.type
_entity_poly.pdbx_seq_one_letter_code
_entity_poly.pdbx_strand_id
1 'polypeptide(L)'
;MRRRVYGEEIAAEPSQFLNEMPLELIEDLSPGSSWLSYARSTTTMAAKATQSALRGESPPEKPKNVYTGKTYNNAEAIAEFFKKKDITPVGRRGEGEKGRRGEGERGAEPPDSQNSGNVPLYRKTISEISNLRSQTPEVPERRPEPPAASSIISENKSGLIPGSHVMHAKYGRGLVLRREGSGDNTKLTVSFPGFGQKKLIEKYANLQKV
;
A
#
# COMPACT_ATOMS: atom_id res chain seq x y z
N MET A 1 20.09 5.16 4.19
CA MET A 1 19.70 6.59 4.03
C MET A 1 18.78 6.95 5.21
N ARG A 2 18.97 8.10 5.87
CA ARG A 2 18.04 8.61 6.89
C ARG A 2 17.32 9.85 6.34
N ARG A 3 16.05 10.04 6.69
CA ARG A 3 15.27 11.24 6.33
C ARG A 3 14.88 11.97 7.61
N ARG A 4 15.00 13.30 7.63
CA ARG A 4 14.48 14.11 8.74
C ARG A 4 13.07 14.55 8.43
N VAL A 5 12.13 14.30 9.35
CA VAL A 5 10.72 14.65 9.22
C VAL A 5 10.26 15.18 10.58
N TYR A 6 9.69 16.39 10.61
CA TYR A 6 9.33 17.13 11.83
C TYR A 6 10.45 17.29 12.87
N GLY A 7 11.72 17.31 12.43
CA GLY A 7 12.89 17.43 13.30
C GLY A 7 13.47 16.09 13.79
N GLU A 8 12.70 15.00 13.72
CA GLU A 8 13.18 13.66 14.07
C GLU A 8 13.92 12.99 12.90
N GLU A 9 14.97 12.22 13.20
CA GLU A 9 15.64 11.34 12.24
C GLU A 9 14.91 9.99 12.17
N ILE A 10 14.11 9.81 11.12
CA ILE A 10 13.50 8.52 10.82
C ILE A 10 14.30 7.80 9.73
N ALA A 11 14.28 6.46 9.77
CA ALA A 11 14.79 5.67 8.66
C ALA A 11 14.04 6.04 7.37
N ALA A 12 14.75 6.11 6.24
CA ALA A 12 14.08 6.13 4.95
C ALA A 12 13.38 4.78 4.74
N GLU A 13 12.21 4.79 4.10
CA GLU A 13 11.56 3.54 3.71
C GLU A 13 12.49 2.75 2.75
N PRO A 14 12.58 1.42 2.93
CA PRO A 14 13.41 0.56 2.09
C PRO A 14 12.84 0.48 0.67
N SER A 15 13.64 -0.06 -0.26
CA SER A 15 13.14 -0.45 -1.59
C SER A 15 11.96 -1.42 -1.45
N GLN A 16 10.91 -1.25 -2.27
CA GLN A 16 9.73 -2.11 -2.27
C GLN A 16 10.09 -3.60 -2.40
N PHE A 17 11.12 -3.93 -3.17
CA PHE A 17 11.64 -5.30 -3.33
C PHE A 17 11.95 -5.99 -1.99
N LEU A 18 12.48 -5.25 -1.01
CA LEU A 18 12.80 -5.80 0.31
C LEU A 18 11.55 -6.09 1.16
N ASN A 19 10.42 -5.43 0.88
CA ASN A 19 9.14 -5.74 1.52
C ASN A 19 8.47 -6.98 0.94
N GLU A 20 8.84 -7.38 -0.28
CA GLU A 20 8.33 -8.57 -0.99
C GLU A 20 9.15 -9.83 -0.64
N MET A 21 10.41 -9.68 -0.23
CA MET A 21 11.21 -10.78 0.33
C MET A 21 10.66 -11.26 1.69
N PRO A 22 10.67 -12.58 1.98
CA PRO A 22 10.32 -13.11 3.29
C PRO A 22 11.28 -12.60 4.38
N LEU A 23 10.75 -11.98 5.44
CA LEU A 23 11.53 -11.39 6.54
C LEU A 23 12.35 -12.40 7.36
N GLU A 24 12.12 -13.70 7.15
CA GLU A 24 12.85 -14.83 7.73
C GLU A 24 14.15 -15.14 6.98
N LEU A 25 14.24 -14.74 5.70
CA LEU A 25 15.41 -14.95 4.83
C LEU A 25 16.34 -13.72 4.77
N ILE A 26 16.01 -12.66 5.51
CA ILE A 26 16.79 -11.41 5.54
C ILE A 26 17.58 -11.35 6.84
N GLU A 27 18.90 -11.50 6.75
CA GLU A 27 19.83 -11.24 7.85
C GLU A 27 20.15 -9.75 7.97
N ASP A 28 20.31 -9.26 9.20
CA ASP A 28 20.61 -7.86 9.48
C ASP A 28 22.07 -7.67 9.89
N LEU A 29 22.85 -7.03 9.02
CA LEU A 29 24.25 -6.69 9.29
C LEU A 29 24.42 -5.24 9.77
N SER A 30 23.33 -4.55 10.13
CA SER A 30 23.35 -3.15 10.57
C SER A 30 23.86 -3.02 12.02
N PRO A 31 24.89 -2.19 12.31
CA PRO A 31 25.42 -2.02 13.66
C PRO A 31 24.55 -1.12 14.57
N GLY A 32 23.24 -1.05 14.33
CA GLY A 32 22.33 -0.14 15.04
C GLY A 32 20.90 -0.19 14.51
N SER A 33 20.12 0.87 14.78
CA SER A 33 18.69 0.92 14.40
C SER A 33 18.47 0.66 12.90
N SER A 34 17.75 -0.42 12.61
CA SER A 34 17.60 -1.01 11.29
C SER A 34 16.19 -0.87 10.73
N TRP A 35 16.08 -0.86 9.40
CA TRP A 35 14.81 -0.90 8.69
C TRP A 35 13.97 -2.14 9.04
N LEU A 36 14.59 -3.25 9.42
CA LEU A 36 13.89 -4.47 9.84
C LEU A 36 13.09 -4.26 11.12
N SER A 37 13.51 -3.34 12.00
CA SER A 37 12.71 -2.94 13.17
C SER A 37 11.42 -2.22 12.78
N TYR A 38 11.43 -1.47 11.67
CA TYR A 38 10.23 -0.82 11.12
C TYR A 38 9.35 -1.82 10.37
N ALA A 39 9.94 -2.72 9.58
CA ALA A 39 9.23 -3.78 8.85
C ALA A 39 8.55 -4.80 9.77
N ARG A 40 9.16 -5.10 10.94
CA ARG A 40 8.60 -5.96 11.99
C ARG A 40 7.66 -5.23 12.96
N SER A 41 7.46 -3.91 12.82
CA SER A 41 6.57 -3.16 13.72
C SER A 41 5.10 -3.54 13.51
N THR A 42 4.31 -3.47 14.59
CA THR A 42 2.89 -3.86 14.58
C THR A 42 2.05 -3.03 13.60
N THR A 43 2.32 -1.72 13.50
CA THR A 43 1.67 -0.81 12.57
C THR A 43 1.97 -1.19 11.11
N THR A 44 3.23 -1.47 10.77
CA THR A 44 3.61 -1.88 9.40
C THR A 44 3.07 -3.26 9.05
N MET A 45 3.08 -4.21 10.00
CA MET A 45 2.44 -5.53 9.86
C MET A 45 0.94 -5.42 9.60
N ALA A 46 0.22 -4.56 10.33
CA ALA A 46 -1.20 -4.30 10.11
C ALA A 46 -1.48 -3.67 8.74
N ALA A 47 -0.68 -2.69 8.31
CA ALA A 47 -0.79 -2.09 6.98
C ALA A 47 -0.49 -3.09 5.85
N LYS A 48 0.46 -4.01 6.04
CA LYS A 48 0.74 -5.09 5.07
C LYS A 48 -0.42 -6.09 5.00
N ALA A 49 -1.06 -6.41 6.13
CA ALA A 49 -2.22 -7.29 6.18
C ALA A 49 -3.48 -6.67 5.54
N THR A 50 -3.68 -5.36 5.61
CA THR A 50 -4.78 -4.70 4.87
C THR A 50 -4.50 -4.64 3.36
N GLN A 51 -3.23 -4.47 2.95
CA GLN A 51 -2.83 -4.54 1.55
C GLN A 51 -2.99 -5.95 0.95
N SER A 52 -2.62 -7.01 1.68
CA SER A 52 -2.81 -8.39 1.20
C SER A 52 -4.30 -8.72 1.07
N ALA A 53 -5.13 -8.32 2.05
CA ALA A 53 -6.59 -8.47 1.98
C ALA A 53 -7.19 -7.74 0.75
N LEU A 54 -6.69 -6.55 0.39
CA LEU A 54 -7.13 -5.82 -0.80
C LEU A 54 -6.71 -6.51 -2.11
N ARG A 55 -5.60 -7.25 -2.12
CA ARG A 55 -5.19 -8.10 -3.25
C ARG A 55 -5.96 -9.43 -3.34
N GLY A 56 -6.80 -9.75 -2.36
CA GLY A 56 -7.47 -11.05 -2.25
C GLY A 56 -6.57 -12.17 -1.73
N GLU A 57 -5.38 -11.83 -1.20
CA GLU A 57 -4.50 -12.79 -0.53
C GLU A 57 -5.06 -13.08 0.87
N SER A 58 -5.45 -14.33 1.12
CA SER A 58 -5.97 -14.75 2.42
C SER A 58 -4.87 -14.67 3.49
N PRO A 59 -5.14 -14.05 4.66
CA PRO A 59 -4.19 -14.07 5.77
C PRO A 59 -3.85 -15.50 6.19
N PRO A 60 -2.61 -15.77 6.64
CA PRO A 60 -2.25 -17.09 7.15
C PRO A 60 -3.15 -17.48 8.32
N GLU A 61 -3.65 -18.72 8.33
CA GLU A 61 -4.48 -19.22 9.43
C GLU A 61 -3.68 -19.15 10.73
N LYS A 62 -4.21 -18.42 11.72
CA LYS A 62 -3.64 -18.42 13.07
C LYS A 62 -3.69 -19.85 13.62
N PRO A 63 -2.63 -20.35 14.27
CA PRO A 63 -2.63 -21.70 14.82
C PRO A 63 -3.79 -21.86 15.80
N LYS A 64 -4.65 -22.85 15.52
CA LYS A 64 -5.79 -23.17 16.38
C LYS A 64 -5.24 -23.77 17.68
N ASN A 65 -5.67 -23.24 18.82
CA ASN A 65 -5.25 -23.79 20.12
C ASN A 65 -5.70 -25.26 20.21
N VAL A 66 -4.72 -26.17 20.33
CA VAL A 66 -4.97 -27.63 20.43
C VAL A 66 -5.58 -28.00 21.80
N TYR A 67 -5.52 -27.09 22.78
CA TYR A 67 -6.09 -27.29 24.11
C TYR A 67 -7.63 -27.25 24.07
N THR A 68 -8.25 -28.41 24.27
CA THR A 68 -9.71 -28.62 24.26
C THR A 68 -10.40 -28.32 25.59
N GLY A 69 -9.65 -28.00 26.66
CA GLY A 69 -10.19 -27.64 27.97
C GLY A 69 -10.79 -26.23 28.01
N LYS A 70 -11.58 -25.96 29.05
CA LYS A 70 -12.14 -24.61 29.30
C LYS A 70 -10.99 -23.60 29.47
N THR A 71 -10.88 -22.63 28.56
CA THR A 71 -9.90 -21.53 28.65
C THR A 71 -10.57 -20.29 29.23
N TYR A 72 -9.81 -19.45 29.94
CA TYR A 72 -10.33 -18.19 30.50
C TYR A 72 -10.69 -17.12 29.46
N ASN A 73 -10.42 -17.39 28.17
CA ASN A 73 -10.55 -16.43 27.08
C ASN A 73 -11.81 -16.63 26.22
N ASN A 74 -12.76 -17.50 26.62
CA ASN A 74 -14.04 -17.66 25.93
C ASN A 74 -15.20 -17.01 26.71
N ALA A 75 -16.17 -16.43 25.99
CA ALA A 75 -17.32 -15.79 26.60
C ALA A 75 -18.18 -16.78 27.43
N GLU A 76 -18.18 -18.06 27.05
CA GLU A 76 -18.98 -19.10 27.71
C GLU A 76 -18.44 -19.48 29.09
N ALA A 77 -17.12 -19.71 29.28
CA ALA A 77 -16.60 -20.01 30.62
C ALA A 77 -16.62 -18.77 31.52
N ILE A 78 -16.53 -17.56 30.95
CA ILE A 78 -16.76 -16.31 31.69
C ILE A 78 -18.22 -16.26 32.18
N ALA A 79 -19.20 -16.52 31.32
CA ALA A 79 -20.62 -16.55 31.69
C ALA A 79 -20.94 -17.67 32.70
N GLU A 80 -20.34 -18.85 32.56
CA GLU A 80 -20.47 -19.97 33.50
C GLU A 80 -19.82 -19.64 34.86
N PHE A 81 -18.68 -18.94 34.87
CA PHE A 81 -18.00 -18.49 36.09
C PHE A 81 -18.87 -17.49 36.87
N PHE A 82 -19.43 -16.47 36.22
CA PHE A 82 -20.32 -15.51 36.88
C PHE A 82 -21.62 -16.16 37.37
N LYS A 83 -22.22 -17.08 36.59
CA LYS A 83 -23.36 -17.90 37.04
C LYS A 83 -23.03 -18.75 38.27
N LYS A 84 -21.85 -19.38 38.33
CA LYS A 84 -21.46 -20.27 39.43
C LYS A 84 -21.06 -19.52 40.71
N LYS A 85 -20.73 -18.24 40.61
CA LYS A 85 -20.28 -17.39 41.72
C LYS A 85 -21.40 -16.53 42.33
N ASP A 86 -22.59 -16.49 41.73
CA ASP A 86 -23.67 -15.53 42.03
C ASP A 86 -23.21 -14.06 42.01
N ILE A 87 -22.12 -13.76 41.29
CA ILE A 87 -21.63 -12.41 41.08
C ILE A 87 -22.30 -11.86 39.81
N THR A 88 -23.38 -11.11 40.00
CA THR A 88 -23.87 -10.22 38.95
C THR A 88 -22.86 -9.09 38.76
N PRO A 89 -22.44 -8.76 37.52
CA PRO A 89 -21.70 -7.52 37.30
C PRO A 89 -22.60 -6.36 37.73
N VAL A 90 -22.08 -5.49 38.61
CA VAL A 90 -22.83 -4.34 39.15
C VAL A 90 -22.93 -3.25 38.09
N GLY A 91 -23.74 -3.52 37.07
CA GLY A 91 -24.34 -2.53 36.20
C GLY A 91 -25.48 -1.87 36.96
N ARG A 92 -25.19 -0.72 37.56
CA ARG A 92 -26.12 0.36 37.95
C ARG A 92 -27.61 -0.04 38.00
N ARG A 93 -28.10 -0.49 39.16
CA ARG A 93 -29.54 -0.69 39.39
C ARG A 93 -30.25 0.67 39.22
N GLY A 94 -31.07 0.79 38.18
CA GLY A 94 -32.25 1.65 38.18
C GLY A 94 -33.44 0.75 38.43
N GLU A 95 -34.16 0.99 39.52
CA GLU A 95 -35.32 0.18 39.91
C GLU A 95 -36.57 0.61 39.13
N GLY A 96 -37.37 -0.39 38.75
CA GLY A 96 -38.83 -0.31 38.62
C GLY A 96 -39.40 0.09 37.26
N GLU A 97 -40.66 -0.22 36.94
CA GLU A 97 -41.62 -1.21 37.46
C GLU A 97 -42.78 -1.29 36.42
N LYS A 98 -43.62 -2.34 36.42
CA LYS A 98 -44.89 -2.34 35.64
C LYS A 98 -46.10 -2.70 36.49
N GLY A 99 -46.55 -1.75 37.33
CA GLY A 99 -47.93 -1.63 37.79
C GLY A 99 -48.79 -0.82 36.80
N ARG A 100 -50.12 -1.00 36.82
CA ARG A 100 -51.08 -0.42 35.84
C ARG A 100 -51.97 0.69 36.44
N ARG A 101 -52.57 1.53 35.55
CA ARG A 101 -53.63 2.55 35.79
C ARG A 101 -53.08 3.85 36.45
N GLY A 102 -53.50 5.09 36.18
CA GLY A 102 -54.48 5.67 35.25
C GLY A 102 -55.07 6.99 35.81
N GLU A 103 -55.54 8.02 35.07
CA GLU A 103 -55.62 8.38 33.64
C GLU A 103 -55.81 9.94 33.50
N GLY A 104 -55.47 10.57 32.35
CA GLY A 104 -55.83 11.97 31.98
C GLY A 104 -54.73 13.06 32.14
N GLU A 105 -54.68 14.15 31.34
CA GLU A 105 -55.31 14.45 30.04
C GLU A 105 -54.68 15.72 29.38
N ARG A 106 -54.43 15.71 28.05
CA ARG A 106 -53.93 16.83 27.18
C ARG A 106 -52.49 17.36 27.48
N GLY A 107 -51.66 17.75 26.51
CA GLY A 107 -51.73 17.76 25.04
C GLY A 107 -50.73 18.77 24.42
N ALA A 108 -50.22 18.51 23.20
CA ALA A 108 -49.35 19.37 22.36
C ALA A 108 -47.84 19.53 22.72
N GLU A 109 -47.05 18.59 22.20
CA GLU A 109 -45.77 18.72 21.46
C GLU A 109 -44.72 19.82 21.79
N PRO A 110 -43.49 19.40 22.19
CA PRO A 110 -42.23 20.08 21.84
C PRO A 110 -41.60 19.48 20.55
N PRO A 111 -40.85 20.27 19.76
CA PRO A 111 -40.45 19.92 18.39
C PRO A 111 -39.22 19.00 18.27
N ASP A 112 -39.17 18.26 17.17
CA ASP A 112 -38.00 17.53 16.68
C ASP A 112 -36.79 18.46 16.43
N SER A 113 -35.60 18.00 16.85
CA SER A 113 -34.32 18.55 16.42
C SER A 113 -33.32 17.39 16.28
N GLN A 114 -33.15 16.81 15.09
CA GLN A 114 -32.20 17.28 14.07
C GLN A 114 -30.77 17.34 14.66
N ASN A 115 -30.08 16.20 14.77
CA ASN A 115 -29.23 15.65 13.71
C ASN A 115 -28.05 16.58 13.32
N SER A 116 -26.84 16.25 13.78
CA SER A 116 -25.59 16.76 13.22
C SER A 116 -24.69 15.60 12.79
N GLY A 117 -24.09 15.69 11.60
CA GLY A 117 -23.09 14.74 11.13
C GLY A 117 -23.57 13.57 10.26
N ASN A 118 -24.77 13.64 9.66
CA ASN A 118 -25.19 12.66 8.65
C ASN A 118 -24.39 12.82 7.34
N VAL A 119 -23.21 12.21 7.26
CA VAL A 119 -22.49 11.99 6.00
C VAL A 119 -23.20 10.85 5.27
N PRO A 120 -23.78 11.07 4.07
CA PRO A 120 -24.64 10.07 3.44
C PRO A 120 -23.81 8.91 2.86
N LEU A 121 -23.58 7.87 3.68
CA LEU A 121 -23.15 6.57 3.18
C LEU A 121 -24.33 5.93 2.44
N TYR A 122 -24.31 6.09 1.13
CA TYR A 122 -25.25 5.49 0.19
C TYR A 122 -25.14 3.95 0.20
N ARG A 123 -25.79 3.32 1.18
CA ARG A 123 -25.88 1.86 1.28
C ARG A 123 -26.90 1.33 0.27
N LYS A 124 -26.51 1.33 -1.00
CA LYS A 124 -27.18 0.53 -2.03
C LYS A 124 -27.17 -0.93 -1.62
N THR A 125 -28.27 -1.64 -1.88
CA THR A 125 -28.33 -3.08 -1.70
C THR A 125 -27.50 -3.77 -2.79
N ILE A 126 -26.96 -4.96 -2.50
CA ILE A 126 -26.08 -5.69 -3.45
C ILE A 126 -26.78 -5.97 -4.79
N SER A 127 -28.12 -6.11 -4.76
CA SER A 127 -29.01 -6.26 -5.93
C SER A 127 -29.12 -5.04 -6.85
N GLU A 128 -28.68 -3.84 -6.44
CA GLU A 128 -28.81 -2.62 -7.25
C GLU A 128 -27.51 -2.25 -8.01
N ILE A 129 -26.42 -2.98 -7.78
CA ILE A 129 -25.11 -2.71 -8.39
C ILE A 129 -24.97 -3.43 -9.76
N SER A 130 -25.74 -4.50 -10.00
CA SER A 130 -25.62 -5.33 -11.20
C SER A 130 -26.02 -4.65 -12.51
N ASN A 131 -26.85 -3.60 -12.47
CA ASN A 131 -27.56 -3.09 -13.66
C ASN A 131 -26.97 -1.81 -14.27
N LEU A 132 -25.76 -1.39 -13.90
CA LEU A 132 -25.10 -0.19 -14.46
C LEU A 132 -23.89 -0.48 -15.37
N ARG A 133 -23.70 -1.72 -15.86
CA ARG A 133 -22.57 -2.05 -16.73
C ARG A 133 -22.95 -2.77 -18.04
N SER A 134 -23.85 -2.14 -18.79
CA SER A 134 -24.20 -2.51 -20.16
C SER A 134 -24.01 -1.36 -21.15
N GLN A 135 -22.81 -0.77 -21.18
CA GLN A 135 -22.30 -0.02 -22.32
C GLN A 135 -20.84 -0.41 -22.58
N THR A 136 -20.67 -1.39 -23.46
CA THR A 136 -19.40 -1.72 -24.11
C THR A 136 -19.13 -0.70 -25.21
N PRO A 137 -18.06 0.11 -25.16
CA PRO A 137 -17.42 0.55 -26.38
C PRO A 137 -16.73 -0.68 -26.99
N GLU A 138 -17.08 -1.03 -28.22
CA GLU A 138 -16.37 -2.08 -28.96
C GLU A 138 -14.90 -1.72 -29.09
N VAL A 139 -14.03 -2.53 -28.49
CA VAL A 139 -12.59 -2.52 -28.80
C VAL A 139 -12.37 -3.59 -29.87
N PRO A 140 -11.88 -3.24 -31.07
CA PRO A 140 -11.79 -4.18 -32.17
C PRO A 140 -10.86 -5.34 -31.84
N GLU A 141 -11.37 -6.54 -32.05
CA GLU A 141 -10.67 -7.80 -31.86
C GLU A 141 -9.57 -7.97 -32.90
N ARG A 142 -8.30 -7.95 -32.44
CA ARG A 142 -7.12 -8.60 -33.08
C ARG A 142 -5.91 -8.49 -32.15
N ARG A 143 -5.70 -9.53 -31.34
CA ARG A 143 -4.41 -9.75 -30.68
C ARG A 143 -3.57 -10.64 -31.60
N PRO A 144 -2.53 -10.14 -32.28
CA PRO A 144 -1.56 -11.04 -32.91
C PRO A 144 -0.83 -11.80 -31.79
N GLU A 145 -0.64 -13.10 -32.00
CA GLU A 145 0.23 -13.92 -31.18
C GLU A 145 1.65 -13.34 -31.16
N PRO A 146 2.43 -13.49 -30.07
CA PRO A 146 3.78 -12.94 -30.01
C PRO A 146 4.70 -13.68 -30.99
N PRO A 147 5.19 -13.05 -32.09
CA PRO A 147 6.28 -13.64 -32.83
C PRO A 147 7.53 -13.66 -31.95
N ALA A 148 8.34 -14.69 -32.16
CA ALA A 148 9.57 -14.93 -31.39
C ALA A 148 10.50 -13.70 -31.38
N ALA A 149 11.40 -13.68 -30.38
CA ALA A 149 12.36 -12.61 -30.12
C ALA A 149 13.22 -12.22 -31.34
N SER A 150 12.70 -11.34 -32.18
CA SER A 150 13.45 -10.55 -33.13
C SER A 150 13.75 -9.21 -32.46
N SER A 151 15.03 -9.02 -32.16
CA SER A 151 15.60 -7.77 -31.68
C SER A 151 15.11 -6.61 -32.52
N ILE A 152 14.37 -5.66 -31.92
CA ILE A 152 14.10 -4.35 -32.52
C ILE A 152 15.41 -3.57 -32.51
N ILE A 153 16.28 -3.91 -33.47
CA ILE A 153 17.39 -3.07 -33.90
C ILE A 153 16.73 -1.93 -34.66
N SER A 154 16.24 -0.95 -33.90
CA SER A 154 15.92 0.36 -34.44
C SER A 154 17.23 0.93 -34.96
N GLU A 155 17.39 0.99 -36.28
CA GLU A 155 18.59 1.45 -37.00
C GLU A 155 18.81 2.97 -36.82
N ASN A 156 18.91 3.41 -35.56
CA ASN A 156 19.37 4.73 -35.20
C ASN A 156 20.88 4.76 -35.47
N LYS A 157 21.24 5.28 -36.65
CA LYS A 157 22.61 5.46 -37.14
C LYS A 157 23.54 6.32 -36.27
N SER A 158 23.10 6.76 -35.07
CA SER A 158 23.99 7.28 -34.03
C SER A 158 24.21 6.22 -32.95
N GLY A 159 25.43 5.65 -32.94
CA GLY A 159 25.78 4.39 -32.26
C GLY A 159 25.87 4.42 -30.72
N LEU A 160 25.22 5.40 -30.09
CA LEU A 160 25.14 5.57 -28.64
C LEU A 160 23.80 5.03 -28.12
N ILE A 161 23.87 3.85 -27.51
CA ILE A 161 22.75 3.13 -26.87
C ILE A 161 22.83 3.40 -25.36
N PRO A 162 21.71 3.58 -24.63
CA PRO A 162 21.72 3.54 -23.16
C PRO A 162 22.47 2.31 -22.62
N GLY A 163 23.32 2.50 -21.63
CA GLY A 163 24.28 1.50 -21.14
C GLY A 163 25.67 1.56 -21.80
N SER A 164 25.82 2.23 -22.94
CA SER A 164 27.14 2.43 -23.58
C SER A 164 28.04 3.37 -22.76
N HIS A 165 29.34 3.14 -22.82
CA HIS A 165 30.33 4.09 -22.33
C HIS A 165 30.66 5.14 -23.40
N VAL A 166 30.92 6.36 -22.94
CA VAL A 166 31.32 7.50 -23.76
C VAL A 166 32.48 8.25 -23.10
N MET A 167 33.27 8.95 -23.90
CA MET A 167 34.33 9.84 -23.44
C MET A 167 34.03 11.27 -23.90
N HIS A 168 34.16 12.22 -22.97
CA HIS A 168 33.94 13.64 -23.18
C HIS A 168 35.17 14.43 -22.78
N ALA A 169 35.66 15.35 -23.63
CA ALA A 169 36.91 16.08 -23.40
C ALA A 169 37.00 16.77 -22.03
N LYS A 170 35.89 17.30 -21.49
CA LYS A 170 35.84 17.98 -20.18
C LYS A 170 35.55 17.08 -18.97
N TYR A 171 34.90 15.94 -19.18
CA TYR A 171 34.35 15.12 -18.08
C TYR A 171 34.91 13.69 -18.03
N GLY A 172 35.81 13.34 -18.96
CA GLY A 172 36.40 12.01 -19.06
C GLY A 172 35.38 10.96 -19.51
N ARG A 173 35.57 9.72 -19.03
CA ARG A 173 34.71 8.58 -19.30
C ARG A 173 33.41 8.68 -18.50
N GLY A 174 32.26 8.44 -19.13
CA GLY A 174 30.94 8.37 -18.51
C GLY A 174 30.08 7.25 -19.09
N LEU A 175 28.95 6.99 -18.46
CA LEU A 175 27.97 5.97 -18.86
C LEU A 175 26.65 6.64 -19.28
N VAL A 176 26.16 6.31 -20.47
CA VAL A 176 24.87 6.82 -20.98
C VAL A 176 23.73 6.16 -20.20
N LEU A 177 23.00 6.91 -19.40
CA LEU A 177 21.84 6.41 -18.66
C LEU A 177 20.57 6.40 -19.50
N ARG A 178 20.37 7.44 -20.32
CA ARG A 178 19.11 7.65 -21.03
C ARG A 178 19.32 8.46 -22.31
N ARG A 179 18.56 8.12 -23.34
CA ARG A 179 18.49 8.79 -24.64
C ARG A 179 17.05 9.25 -24.87
N GLU A 180 16.85 10.52 -25.20
CA GLU A 180 15.53 11.12 -25.45
C GLU A 180 15.55 11.91 -26.76
N GLY A 181 14.49 11.80 -27.55
CA GLY A 181 14.40 12.40 -28.88
C GLY A 181 15.15 11.61 -29.96
N SER A 182 15.07 12.13 -31.19
CA SER A 182 15.55 11.47 -32.41
C SER A 182 16.36 12.44 -33.26
N GLY A 183 17.31 11.91 -34.04
CA GLY A 183 18.18 12.71 -34.93
C GLY A 183 19.04 13.73 -34.18
N ASP A 184 19.28 14.87 -34.81
CA ASP A 184 20.20 15.93 -34.38
C ASP A 184 19.95 16.48 -32.97
N ASN A 185 18.68 16.50 -32.53
CA ASN A 185 18.26 17.04 -31.24
C ASN A 185 18.18 15.98 -30.13
N THR A 186 18.79 14.81 -30.34
CA THR A 186 18.87 13.73 -29.34
C THR A 186 19.56 14.21 -28.06
N LYS A 187 18.85 14.16 -26.94
CA LYS A 187 19.34 14.50 -25.61
C LYS A 187 19.81 13.22 -24.91
N LEU A 188 21.07 13.20 -24.51
CA LEU A 188 21.70 12.14 -23.75
C LEU A 188 21.86 12.58 -22.29
N THR A 189 21.42 11.73 -21.36
CA THR A 189 21.75 11.87 -19.94
C THR A 189 22.89 10.92 -19.64
N VAL A 190 24.06 11.46 -19.30
CA VAL A 190 25.31 10.71 -19.09
C VAL A 190 25.77 10.91 -17.65
N SER A 191 26.11 9.81 -16.97
CA SER A 191 26.73 9.84 -15.64
C SER A 191 28.25 9.86 -15.79
N PHE A 192 28.89 10.91 -15.28
CA PHE A 192 30.34 11.05 -15.24
C PHE A 192 30.83 10.89 -13.78
N PRO A 193 31.77 9.97 -13.49
CA PRO A 193 32.41 9.90 -12.18
C PRO A 193 33.01 11.26 -11.79
N GLY A 194 32.83 11.69 -10.53
CA GLY A 194 33.27 12.99 -10.03
C GLY A 194 32.44 14.21 -10.47
N PHE A 195 31.84 14.21 -11.68
CA PHE A 195 31.04 15.34 -12.20
C PHE A 195 29.52 15.16 -12.10
N GLY A 196 29.05 13.97 -11.75
CA GLY A 196 27.65 13.60 -11.63
C GLY A 196 26.96 13.43 -12.99
N GLN A 197 25.63 13.53 -13.00
CA GLN A 197 24.85 13.41 -14.23
C GLN A 197 24.83 14.73 -15.01
N LYS A 198 25.08 14.66 -16.33
CA LYS A 198 24.97 15.79 -17.26
C LYS A 198 23.96 15.46 -18.36
N LYS A 199 23.14 16.44 -18.73
CA LYS A 199 22.30 16.41 -19.93
C LYS A 199 23.06 17.10 -21.06
N LEU A 200 23.27 16.40 -22.15
CA LEU A 200 24.06 16.81 -23.30
C LEU A 200 23.28 16.50 -24.59
N ILE A 201 23.46 17.28 -25.65
CA ILE A 201 22.84 16.97 -26.96
C ILE A 201 23.89 16.25 -27.80
N GLU A 202 23.55 15.09 -28.37
CA GLU A 202 24.48 14.20 -29.08
C GLU A 202 25.33 14.96 -30.13
N LYS A 203 24.70 15.81 -30.94
CA LYS A 203 25.32 16.65 -31.98
C LYS A 203 26.32 17.70 -31.46
N TYR A 204 26.15 18.20 -30.24
CA TYR A 204 26.97 19.28 -29.67
C TYR A 204 27.96 18.80 -28.60
N ALA A 205 27.83 17.56 -28.15
CA ALA A 205 28.60 17.01 -27.05
C ALA A 205 29.93 16.37 -27.46
N ASN A 206 30.14 16.11 -28.77
CA ASN A 206 31.36 15.49 -29.30
C ASN A 206 31.80 14.25 -28.51
N LEU A 207 30.82 13.40 -28.15
CA LEU A 207 31.05 12.20 -27.35
C LEU A 207 31.70 11.12 -28.21
N GLN A 208 32.87 10.65 -27.81
CA GLN A 208 33.49 9.47 -28.42
C GLN A 208 32.94 8.21 -27.75
N LYS A 209 32.62 7.19 -28.53
CA LYS A 209 32.27 5.86 -28.00
C LYS A 209 33.54 5.16 -27.51
N VAL A 210 33.46 4.50 -26.36
CA VAL A 210 34.53 3.69 -25.73
C VAL A 210 34.13 2.22 -25.74
#